data_AF-X1I6Q4-F1
#
_entry.id   AF-X1I6Q4-F1
#
_cell.length_a   1.000
_cell.length_b   1.000
_cell.length_c   1.000
_cell.angle_alpha   90.00
_cell.angle_beta   90.00
_cell.angle_gamma   90.00
#
_symmetry.space_group_name_H-M   'P 1'
#
loop_
_entity.id
_entity.type
_entity.pdbx_description
1 polymer ?
#
loop_
_entity_poly.entity_id
_entity_poly.type
_entity_poly.pdbx_seq_one_letter_code
_entity_poly.pdbx_strand_id
1 'polypeptide(L)' 'FVKSVDYFEFRDPRTLEEMKRADKKYKSILAAAAVWIGKTRLIDNKIIKV' A
#
# COMPACT_ATOMS: atom_id res chain seq x y z
N PHE A 1 12.66 16.19 -2.73
CA PHE A 1 13.04 14.88 -3.29
C PHE A 1 11.82 14.11 -3.79
N VAL A 2 10.76 13.94 -2.99
CA VAL A 2 9.47 13.45 -3.51
C VAL A 2 8.87 14.46 -4.48
N LYS A 3 8.54 14.02 -5.69
CA LYS A 3 7.90 14.80 -6.75
C LYS A 3 6.38 14.62 -6.74
N SER A 4 5.92 13.36 -6.73
CA SER A 4 4.49 13.02 -6.68
C SER A 4 4.29 11.62 -6.11
N VAL A 5 3.09 11.36 -5.59
CA VAL A 5 2.64 10.04 -5.17
C VAL A 5 1.68 9.53 -6.23
N ASP A 6 2.00 8.39 -6.85
CA ASP A 6 1.10 7.74 -7.81
C ASP A 6 -0.07 7.08 -7.07
N TYR A 7 0.26 6.29 -6.05
CA TYR A 7 -0.74 5.68 -5.18
C TYR A 7 -0.18 5.40 -3.79
N PHE A 8 -1.09 5.36 -2.83
CA PHE A 8 -0.89 4.81 -1.50
C PHE A 8 -2.17 4.10 -1.08
N GLU A 9 -2.14 2.76 -1.04
CA GLU A 9 -3.34 1.95 -0.93
C GLU A 9 -3.20 0.84 0.13
N PHE A 10 -4.35 0.44 0.69
CA PHE A 10 -4.48 -0.71 1.57
C PHE A 10 -5.30 -1.81 0.89
N ARG A 11 -4.72 -3.01 0.81
CA ARG A 11 -5.31 -4.16 0.11
C ARG A 11 -5.26 -5.43 0.96
N ASP A 12 -6.15 -6.39 0.67
CA ASP A 12 -5.99 -7.75 1.23
C ASP A 12 -4.69 -8.34 0.67
N PRO A 13 -3.80 -8.88 1.53
CA PRO A 13 -2.48 -9.32 1.10
C PRO A 13 -2.48 -10.60 0.23
N ARG A 14 -3.60 -11.31 0.15
CA ARG A 14 -3.76 -12.54 -0.63
C ARG A 14 -4.55 -12.30 -1.92
N THR A 15 -5.57 -11.45 -1.88
CA THR A 15 -6.45 -11.21 -3.04
C THR A 15 -6.18 -9.89 -3.75
N LEU A 16 -5.46 -8.95 -3.12
CA LEU A 16 -5.26 -7.57 -3.56
C LEU A 16 -6.55 -6.76 -3.70
N GLU A 17 -7.66 -7.28 -3.18
CA GLU A 17 -8.93 -6.57 -3.16
C GLU A 17 -8.84 -5.34 -2.25
N GLU A 18 -9.59 -4.30 -2.62
CA GLU A 18 -9.64 -3.06 -1.87
C GLU A 18 -10.20 -3.30 -0.46
N MET A 19 -9.48 -2.79 0.55
CA MET A 19 -9.95 -2.85 1.93
C MET A 19 -10.53 -1.49 2.35
N LYS A 20 -11.85 -1.43 2.52
CA LYS A 20 -12.53 -0.20 2.96
C LYS A 20 -12.29 0.14 4.43
N ARG A 21 -12.04 -0.87 5.26
CA ARG A 21 -11.78 -0.72 6.70
C ARG A 21 -10.88 -1.85 7.20
N ALA A 22 -9.99 -1.54 8.14
CA ALA A 22 -9.30 -2.52 8.96
C ALA A 22 -10.30 -3.07 10.00
N ASP A 23 -10.98 -4.16 9.68
CA ASP A 23 -11.83 -4.89 10.64
C ASP A 23 -11.07 -6.04 11.32
N LYS A 24 -11.61 -6.57 12.42
CA LYS A 24 -10.99 -7.67 13.20
C LYS A 24 -10.86 -9.01 12.44
N LYS A 25 -11.53 -9.19 11.31
CA LYS A 25 -11.42 -10.38 10.47
C LYS A 25 -10.12 -10.37 9.66
N TYR A 26 -9.57 -9.20 9.37
CA TYR A 26 -8.30 -9.07 8.68
C TYR A 26 -7.14 -9.19 9.67
N LYS A 27 -6.45 -10.34 9.65
CA LYS A 27 -5.23 -10.57 10.46
C LYS A 27 -4.01 -9.78 9.98
N SER A 28 -4.06 -9.32 8.73
CA SER A 28 -2.98 -8.58 8.10
C SER A 28 -3.48 -7.78 6.91
N ILE A 29 -2.81 -6.65 6.64
CA ILE A 29 -3.12 -5.71 5.57
C ILE A 29 -1.85 -5.47 4.75
N LEU A 30 -1.97 -5.38 3.44
CA LEU A 30 -0.91 -4.90 2.56
C LEU A 30 -1.02 -3.38 2.41
N ALA A 31 -0.02 -2.63 2.85
CA ALA A 31 0.16 -1.24 2.48
C ALA A 31 1.11 -1.17 1.27
N ALA A 32 0.68 -0.59 0.16
CA ALA A 32 1.48 -0.45 -1.05
C ALA A 32 1.59 1.03 -1.46
N ALA A 33 2.79 1.43 -1.89
CA ALA A 33 3.07 2.79 -2.31
C ALA A 33 3.87 2.82 -3.61
N ALA A 34 3.52 3.76 -4.49
CA ALA A 34 4.35 4.15 -5.61
C ALA A 34 4.59 5.65 -5.57
N VAL A 35 5.86 6.05 -5.57
CA VAL A 35 6.28 7.45 -5.40
C VAL A 35 7.33 7.82 -6.42
N TRP A 36 7.19 8.99 -7.02
CA TRP A 36 8.20 9.58 -7.88
C TRP A 36 9.20 10.39 -7.05
N ILE A 37 10.48 10.03 -7.12
CA ILE A 37 11.60 10.81 -6.60
C ILE A 37 12.33 11.44 -7.80
N GLY A 38 12.09 12.72 -8.05
CA GLY A 38 12.59 13.39 -9.25
C GLY A 38 12.04 12.76 -10.54
N LYS A 39 12.90 12.06 -11.30
CA LYS A 39 12.51 11.31 -12.53
C LYS A 39 12.41 9.80 -12.30
N THR A 40 12.71 9.31 -11.10
CA THR A 40 12.73 7.88 -10.79
C THR A 40 11.45 7.50 -10.06
N ARG A 41 10.81 6.41 -10.48
CA ARG A 41 9.64 5.84 -9.81
C ARG A 41 10.08 4.69 -8.91
N LEU A 42 9.78 4.80 -7.63
CA LEU A 42 10.03 3.76 -6.63
C LEU A 42 8.70 3.14 -6.20
N ILE A 43 8.70 1.83 -6.02
CA ILE A 43 7.58 1.08 -5.45
C ILE A 43 8.07 0.35 -4.22
N ASP A 44 7.23 0.29 -3.19
CA ASP A 44 7.47 -0.55 -2.02
C ASP A 44 6.13 -0.96 -1.40
N ASN A 45 6.15 -2.06 -0.66
CA ASN A 45 4.98 -2.57 0.02
C ASN A 45 5.34 -3.24 1.35
N LYS A 46 4.44 -3.16 2.32
CA LYS A 46 4.63 -3.73 3.65
C LYS A 46 3.37 -4.45 4.12
N ILE A 47 3.55 -5.68 4.61
CA ILE A 47 2.51 -6.40 5.33
C ILE A 47 2.48 -5.90 6.78
N ILE A 48 1.33 -5.42 7.22
CA ILE A 48 1.05 -4.95 8.57
C ILE A 48 0.16 -5.99 9.24
N LYS A 49 0.56 -6.50 10.40
CA LYS A 49 -0.30 -7.37 11.23
C LYS A 49 -1.23 -6.50 12.07
N VAL A 50 -2.50 -6.90 12.17
CA VAL A 50 -3.58 -6.19 12.89
C VAL A 50 -4.11 -7.06 14.02
#